data_AF-D8FHY1-F1
#
_entry.id   AF-D8FHY1-F1
#
_cell.length_a   1.000
_cell.length_b   1.000
_cell.length_c   1.000
_cell.angle_alpha   90.00
_cell.angle_beta   90.00
_cell.angle_gamma   90.00
#
_symmetry.space_group_name_H-M   'P 1'
#
loop_
_entity.id
_entity.type
_entity.pdbx_description
1 polymer ?
#
loop_
_entity_poly.entity_id
_entity_poly.type
_entity_poly.pdbx_seq_one_letter_code
_entity_poly.pdbx_strand_id
1 'polypeptide(L)'
;MSIYDIETEVYYKLINYNNPATARAYESYKSVQQYKREQNTTDNEILGLLNETNIDVMDENSNKNPIIASTQRDLIAGEVSKDIAKRKMIPLDLVEAHESGAIHIHDMDYISNQFLTVVW
;
A
#
# COMPACT_ATOMS: atom_id res chain seq x y z
N MET A 1 27.80 1.01 -0.88
CA MET A 1 27.16 -0.26 -0.53
C MET A 1 25.70 0.03 -0.26
N SER A 2 24.84 -0.38 -1.18
CA SER A 2 23.38 -0.24 -1.12
C SER A 2 22.77 -1.33 -0.22
N ILE A 3 21.48 -1.19 0.13
CA ILE A 3 20.76 -2.25 0.84
C ILE A 3 20.69 -3.55 0.01
N TYR A 4 20.60 -3.44 -1.32
CA TYR A 4 20.60 -4.57 -2.24
C TYR A 4 21.95 -5.31 -2.26
N ASP A 5 23.04 -4.57 -2.09
CA ASP A 5 24.39 -5.15 -1.99
C ASP A 5 24.47 -5.99 -0.70
N ILE A 6 23.96 -5.47 0.43
CA ILE A 6 23.95 -6.19 1.72
C ILE A 6 23.07 -7.45 1.64
N GLU A 7 21.89 -7.36 1.03
CA GLU A 7 20.98 -8.50 0.88
C GLU A 7 21.58 -9.61 0.01
N THR A 8 22.32 -9.22 -1.03
CA THR A 8 23.06 -10.15 -1.90
C THR A 8 24.19 -10.84 -1.13
N GLU A 9 24.97 -10.08 -0.35
CA GLU A 9 26.04 -10.62 0.49
C GLU A 9 25.52 -11.59 1.57
N VAL A 10 24.40 -11.29 2.20
CA VAL A 10 23.77 -12.19 3.20
C VAL A 10 23.37 -13.52 2.55
N TYR A 11 22.74 -13.48 1.37
CA TYR A 11 22.36 -14.70 0.64
C TYR A 11 23.58 -15.57 0.33
N TYR A 12 24.63 -14.99 -0.28
CA TYR A 12 25.83 -15.76 -0.62
C TYR A 12 26.57 -16.29 0.61
N LYS A 13 26.62 -15.54 1.71
CA LYS A 13 27.17 -16.06 2.97
C LYS A 13 26.39 -17.28 3.47
N LEU A 14 25.06 -17.26 3.43
CA LEU A 14 24.25 -18.41 3.85
C LEU A 14 24.50 -19.66 2.99
N ILE A 15 24.70 -19.48 1.68
CA ILE A 15 25.10 -20.58 0.79
C ILE A 15 26.50 -21.09 1.12
N ASN A 16 27.46 -20.19 1.35
CA ASN A 16 28.86 -20.55 1.67
C ASN A 16 28.98 -21.33 2.99
N TYR A 17 28.12 -21.05 3.97
CA TYR A 17 28.03 -21.81 5.22
C TYR A 17 27.15 -23.07 5.11
N ASN A 18 26.84 -23.51 3.88
CA ASN A 18 26.07 -24.71 3.59
C ASN A 18 24.66 -24.72 4.22
N ASN A 19 23.99 -23.54 4.26
CA ASN A 19 22.64 -23.39 4.80
C ASN A 19 21.62 -22.92 3.72
N PRO A 20 21.34 -23.77 2.71
CA PRO A 20 20.48 -23.40 1.58
C PRO A 20 19.01 -23.21 1.98
N ALA A 21 18.54 -23.89 3.02
CA ALA A 21 17.18 -23.73 3.52
C ALA A 21 16.95 -22.32 4.09
N THR A 22 17.91 -21.82 4.89
CA THR A 22 17.86 -20.45 5.41
C THR A 22 18.01 -19.41 4.30
N ALA A 23 18.87 -19.66 3.31
CA ALA A 23 19.01 -18.77 2.15
C ALA A 23 17.69 -18.60 1.38
N ARG A 24 16.94 -19.69 1.15
CA ARG A 24 15.63 -19.65 0.50
C ARG A 24 14.58 -18.91 1.34
N ALA A 25 14.54 -19.14 2.65
CA ALA A 25 13.66 -18.41 3.55
C ALA A 25 14.01 -16.91 3.57
N TYR A 26 15.30 -16.57 3.52
CA TYR A 26 15.78 -15.20 3.44
C TYR A 26 15.38 -14.49 2.15
N GLU A 27 15.39 -15.16 1.00
CA GLU A 27 14.86 -14.58 -0.25
C GLU A 27 13.37 -14.25 -0.16
N SER A 28 12.58 -15.16 0.44
CA SER A 28 11.15 -14.93 0.66
C SER A 28 10.93 -13.73 1.59
N TYR A 29 11.70 -13.64 2.67
CA TYR A 29 11.70 -12.48 3.56
C TYR A 29 12.06 -11.18 2.83
N LYS A 30 13.13 -11.19 2.01
CA LYS A 30 13.57 -10.03 1.21
C LYS A 30 12.46 -9.54 0.28
N SER A 31 11.78 -10.45 -0.41
CA SER A 31 10.66 -10.12 -1.29
C SER A 31 9.54 -9.39 -0.54
N VAL A 32 9.16 -9.90 0.65
CA VAL A 32 8.17 -9.25 1.53
C VAL A 32 8.65 -7.87 2.02
N GLN A 33 9.94 -7.72 2.36
CA GLN A 33 10.49 -6.42 2.77
C GLN A 33 10.61 -5.43 1.62
N GLN A 34 10.92 -5.90 0.41
CA GLN A 34 10.93 -5.07 -0.79
C GLN A 34 9.54 -4.51 -1.07
N TYR A 35 8.51 -5.37 -1.05
CA TYR A 35 7.12 -4.95 -1.15
C TYR A 35 6.74 -3.91 -0.08
N LYS A 36 7.23 -4.07 1.16
CA LYS A 36 7.02 -3.07 2.23
C LYS A 36 7.79 -1.76 2.04
N ARG A 37 8.90 -1.78 1.30
CA ARG A 37 9.80 -0.63 1.06
C ARG A 37 9.45 0.15 -0.19
N GLU A 38 8.64 -0.41 -1.09
CA GLU A 38 7.91 0.39 -2.06
C GLU A 38 7.11 1.43 -1.27
N GLN A 39 7.62 2.67 -1.23
CA GLN A 39 7.01 3.78 -0.53
C GLN A 39 5.77 4.27 -1.28
N ASN A 40 4.76 4.68 -0.49
CA ASN A 40 3.54 5.41 -0.83
C ASN A 40 3.07 5.28 -2.28
N THR A 41 2.38 4.17 -2.57
CA THR A 41 1.52 4.07 -3.76
C THR A 41 0.50 5.21 -3.82
N THR A 42 0.12 5.76 -2.67
CA THR A 42 -0.85 6.86 -2.57
C THR A 42 -0.29 8.22 -2.95
N ASP A 43 1.02 8.45 -3.06
CA ASP A 43 1.52 9.81 -3.38
C ASP A 43 1.08 10.23 -4.79
N ASN A 44 1.14 9.32 -5.76
CA ASN A 44 0.64 9.58 -7.11
C ASN A 44 -0.90 9.71 -7.15
N GLU A 45 -1.60 8.93 -6.32
CA GLU A 45 -3.07 8.99 -6.22
C GLU A 45 -3.53 10.30 -5.59
N ILE A 46 -2.86 10.76 -4.52
CA ILE A 46 -3.08 12.05 -3.85
C ILE A 46 -2.75 13.21 -4.80
N LEU A 47 -1.61 13.15 -5.50
CA LEU A 47 -1.25 14.14 -6.51
C LEU A 47 -2.25 14.14 -7.67
N GLY A 48 -2.78 12.97 -8.05
CA GLY A 48 -3.83 12.84 -9.05
C GLY A 48 -5.16 13.43 -8.59
N LEU A 49 -5.52 13.30 -7.32
CA LEU A 49 -6.70 13.94 -6.73
C LEU A 49 -6.56 15.47 -6.66
N LEU A 50 -5.38 15.96 -6.24
CA LEU A 50 -5.09 17.41 -6.19
C LEU A 50 -5.11 18.06 -7.57
N ASN A 51 -4.74 17.31 -8.61
CA ASN A 51 -4.72 17.78 -10.00
C ASN A 51 -6.00 17.42 -10.78
N GLU A 52 -7.01 16.81 -10.15
CA GLU A 52 -8.25 16.35 -10.79
C GLU A 52 -8.04 15.38 -11.97
N THR A 53 -6.98 14.57 -11.93
CA THR A 53 -6.61 13.63 -13.00
C THR A 53 -6.92 12.17 -12.68
N ASN A 54 -7.40 11.85 -11.47
CA ASN A 54 -7.73 10.48 -11.06
C ASN A 54 -9.21 10.16 -11.33
N ILE A 55 -9.50 9.70 -12.55
CA ILE A 55 -10.86 9.51 -13.08
C ILE A 55 -11.61 8.42 -12.31
N ASP A 56 -10.96 7.30 -11.96
CA ASP A 56 -11.61 6.18 -11.28
C ASP A 56 -12.15 6.56 -9.89
N VAL A 57 -11.37 7.35 -9.14
CA VAL A 57 -11.81 7.85 -7.81
C VAL A 57 -12.91 8.90 -7.94
N MET A 58 -12.85 9.74 -9.00
CA MET A 58 -13.90 10.72 -9.30
C MET A 58 -15.22 10.04 -9.72
N ASP A 59 -15.16 8.93 -10.47
CA ASP A 59 -16.33 8.16 -10.88
C ASP A 59 -16.96 7.42 -9.68
N GLU A 60 -16.14 6.81 -8.81
CA GLU A 60 -16.58 6.17 -7.57
C GLU A 60 -17.27 7.17 -6.62
N ASN A 61 -16.81 8.42 -6.60
CA ASN A 61 -17.34 9.50 -5.76
C ASN A 61 -18.13 10.56 -6.55
N SER A 62 -18.73 10.18 -7.67
CA SER A 62 -19.44 11.08 -8.60
C SER A 62 -20.58 11.89 -7.97
N ASN A 63 -21.05 11.52 -6.78
CA ASN A 63 -22.05 12.26 -6.00
C ASN A 63 -21.48 13.44 -5.18
N LYS A 64 -20.16 13.56 -5.03
CA LYS A 64 -19.49 14.66 -4.32
C LYS A 64 -18.83 15.60 -5.34
N ASN A 65 -18.76 16.89 -5.02
CA ASN A 65 -18.13 17.87 -5.92
C ASN A 65 -16.61 17.94 -5.64
N PRO A 66 -15.75 17.41 -6.53
CA PRO A 66 -14.32 17.27 -6.29
C PRO A 66 -13.56 18.59 -6.24
N ILE A 67 -14.18 19.71 -6.63
CA ILE A 67 -13.58 21.05 -6.61
C ILE A 67 -13.63 21.68 -5.20
N ILE A 68 -14.52 21.19 -4.33
CA ILE A 68 -14.67 21.74 -2.98
C ILE A 68 -13.54 21.19 -2.09
N ALA A 69 -12.79 22.07 -1.43
CA ALA A 69 -11.65 21.70 -0.59
C ALA A 69 -11.98 20.67 0.52
N SER A 70 -13.22 20.66 1.04
CA SER A 70 -13.66 19.61 1.96
C SER A 70 -13.79 18.25 1.30
N THR A 71 -14.28 18.21 0.05
CA THR A 71 -14.38 16.96 -0.73
C THR A 71 -12.98 16.44 -1.11
N GLN A 72 -12.06 17.31 -1.53
CA GLN A 72 -10.67 16.90 -1.79
C GLN A 72 -10.00 16.33 -0.54
N ARG A 73 -10.20 16.96 0.61
CA ARG A 73 -9.68 16.45 1.89
C ARG A 73 -10.24 15.08 2.24
N ASP A 74 -11.56 14.88 2.08
CA ASP A 74 -12.20 13.60 2.36
C ASP A 74 -11.72 12.49 1.40
N LEU A 75 -11.52 12.82 0.11
CA LEU A 75 -11.00 11.87 -0.88
C LEU A 75 -9.54 11.49 -0.57
N ILE A 76 -8.69 12.46 -0.25
CA ILE A 76 -7.30 12.22 0.17
C ILE A 76 -7.26 11.35 1.43
N ALA A 77 -8.11 11.66 2.42
CA ALA A 77 -8.26 10.86 3.63
C ALA A 77 -8.69 9.41 3.33
N GLY A 78 -9.61 9.22 2.39
CA GLY A 78 -10.08 7.91 1.95
C GLY A 78 -8.98 7.07 1.28
N GLU A 79 -8.24 7.65 0.33
CA GLU A 79 -7.16 6.93 -0.35
C GLU A 79 -5.99 6.59 0.58
N VAL A 80 -5.62 7.51 1.48
CA VAL A 80 -4.63 7.24 2.53
C VAL A 80 -5.10 6.11 3.45
N SER A 81 -6.41 6.08 3.76
CA SER A 81 -7.00 5.04 4.61
C SER A 81 -7.01 3.66 3.94
N LYS A 82 -7.41 3.58 2.66
CA LYS A 82 -7.36 2.34 1.86
C LYS A 82 -5.95 1.76 1.81
N ASP A 83 -4.95 2.60 1.54
CA ASP A 83 -3.54 2.18 1.46
C ASP A 83 -3.01 1.66 2.81
N ILE A 84 -3.32 2.34 3.92
CA ILE A 84 -2.95 1.87 5.26
C ILE A 84 -3.61 0.52 5.57
N ALA A 85 -4.89 0.36 5.22
CA ALA A 85 -5.62 -0.89 5.43
C ALA A 85 -4.96 -2.06 4.68
N LYS A 86 -4.65 -1.88 3.39
CA LYS A 86 -3.96 -2.89 2.55
C LYS A 86 -2.60 -3.27 3.13
N ARG A 87 -1.79 -2.28 3.53
CA ARG A 87 -0.39 -2.54 3.94
C ARG A 87 -0.24 -3.04 5.36
N LYS A 88 -1.16 -2.68 6.26
CA LYS A 88 -0.95 -2.83 7.72
C LYS A 88 -2.02 -3.64 8.44
N MET A 89 -3.23 -3.73 7.90
CA MET A 89 -4.38 -4.28 8.63
C MET A 89 -4.92 -5.57 7.99
N ILE A 90 -4.94 -5.64 6.66
CA ILE A 90 -5.51 -6.78 5.94
C ILE A 90 -4.42 -7.83 5.66
N PRO A 91 -4.69 -9.13 5.89
CA PRO A 91 -3.82 -10.23 5.46
C PRO A 91 -3.50 -10.17 3.96
N LEU A 92 -2.25 -10.48 3.60
CA LEU A 92 -1.74 -10.32 2.23
C LEU A 92 -2.51 -11.15 1.20
N ASP A 93 -2.89 -12.38 1.56
CA ASP A 93 -3.67 -13.29 0.71
C ASP A 93 -5.06 -12.72 0.34
N LEU A 94 -5.69 -11.99 1.26
CA LEU A 94 -6.96 -11.32 1.01
C LEU A 94 -6.79 -10.07 0.14
N VAL A 95 -5.69 -9.31 0.33
CA VAL A 95 -5.36 -8.17 -0.53
C VAL A 95 -5.12 -8.64 -1.97
N GLU A 96 -4.34 -9.70 -2.17
CA GLU A 96 -4.08 -10.26 -3.50
C GLU A 96 -5.36 -10.76 -4.20
N ALA A 97 -6.24 -11.42 -3.45
CA ALA A 97 -7.55 -11.84 -3.97
C ALA A 97 -8.44 -10.64 -4.36
N HIS A 98 -8.32 -9.52 -3.63
CA HIS A 98 -9.05 -8.29 -3.94
C HIS A 98 -8.53 -7.59 -5.20
N GLU A 99 -7.22 -7.40 -5.30
CA GLU A 99 -6.56 -6.75 -6.44
C GLU A 99 -6.72 -7.55 -7.74
N SER A 100 -6.78 -8.88 -7.66
CA SER A 100 -7.04 -9.75 -8.81
C SER A 100 -8.52 -9.82 -9.22
N GLY A 101 -9.42 -9.14 -8.50
CA GLY A 101 -10.86 -9.16 -8.75
C GLY A 101 -11.55 -10.47 -8.37
N ALA A 102 -10.86 -11.38 -7.69
CA ALA A 102 -11.44 -12.65 -7.22
C ALA A 102 -12.43 -12.44 -6.06
N ILE A 103 -12.17 -11.42 -5.23
CA ILE A 103 -13.10 -10.93 -4.20
C ILE A 103 -13.18 -9.41 -4.24
N HIS A 104 -14.22 -8.83 -3.63
CA HIS A 104 -14.33 -7.39 -3.44
C HIS A 104 -14.46 -7.09 -1.94
N ILE A 105 -13.49 -6.36 -1.39
CA ILE A 105 -13.52 -5.93 0.01
C ILE A 105 -14.20 -4.56 0.04
N HIS A 106 -15.37 -4.50 0.67
CA HIS A 106 -16.12 -3.26 0.82
C HIS A 106 -15.52 -2.36 1.91
N ASP A 107 -15.71 -1.04 1.76
CA ASP A 107 -15.45 0.00 2.78
C ASP A 107 -14.01 0.04 3.34
N MET A 108 -13.01 -0.20 2.47
CA MET A 108 -11.59 -0.19 2.87
C MET A 108 -11.09 1.18 3.34
N ASP A 109 -11.71 2.25 2.86
CA ASP A 109 -11.52 3.64 3.29
C ASP A 109 -12.05 3.91 4.71
N TYR A 110 -12.96 3.07 5.23
CA TYR A 110 -13.51 3.17 6.58
C TYR A 110 -12.77 2.33 7.63
N ILE A 111 -11.93 1.38 7.22
CA ILE A 111 -11.24 0.46 8.14
C ILE A 111 -10.29 1.21 9.09
N SER A 112 -9.72 2.34 8.66
CA SER A 112 -8.80 3.17 9.46
C SER A 112 -9.41 4.48 9.96
N ASN A 113 -10.74 4.66 9.91
CA ASN A 113 -11.42 5.92 10.27
C ASN A 113 -11.19 6.40 11.73
N GLN A 114 -10.44 5.67 12.55
CA GLN A 114 -10.03 6.09 13.88
C GLN A 114 -8.87 7.12 13.89
N PHE A 115 -8.22 7.41 12.76
CA PHE A 115 -7.06 8.33 12.71
C PHE A 115 -7.33 9.79 12.30
N LEU A 116 -8.56 10.17 11.90
CA LEU A 116 -8.78 11.47 11.25
C LEU A 116 -9.85 12.39 11.88
N THR A 117 -10.34 12.11 13.08
CA THR A 117 -11.04 13.15 13.86
C THR A 117 -10.02 14.10 14.49
N VAL A 118 -9.58 15.12 13.75
CA VAL A 118 -9.16 16.38 14.38
C VAL A 118 -10.43 17.21 14.56
N VAL A 119 -10.93 17.24 15.79
CA VAL A 119 -11.91 18.23 16.22
C VAL A 119 -11.16 19.56 16.31
N TRP A 120 -11.62 20.52 15.49
CA TRP A 120 -11.22 21.95 15.36
C TRP A 120 -9.98 22.45 16.11
#